data_AF-A0A6P4ERC7-F1
#
_entry.id   AF-A0A6P4ERC7-F1
#
_cell.length_a   1.000
_cell.length_b   1.000
_cell.length_c   1.000
_cell.angle_alpha   90.00
_cell.angle_beta   90.00
_cell.angle_gamma   90.00
#
_symmetry.space_group_name_H-M   'P 1'
#
loop_
_entity.id
_entity.type
_entity.pdbx_description
1 polymer ?
#
loop_
_entity_poly.entity_id
_entity_poly.type
_entity_poly.pdbx_seq_one_letter_code
_entity_poly.pdbx_strand_id
1 'polypeptide(L)'
;MMKGLMDFITGDTTVAKRLRHKFIFKLVPMLNPDGVIVGNTRNSLTGKDLNRQYRTVIRETYPSIWYTKAMIRRLIEECGVAMYCDMHAHSRKHNIFIYGCENKRNPEKKLTEQVFPLMLHKNSADRFSFESCKFKIQRSKEGTGRIVVWMLGITNSYTIEASFGGSSLGSRKGTHFNTQ
;
A
#
# COMPACT_ATOMS: atom_id res chain seq x y z
N MET A 1 -6.61 -3.24 -8.67
CA MET A 1 -6.76 -2.52 -7.38
C MET A 1 -6.95 -1.03 -7.59
N MET A 2 -5.95 -0.31 -8.11
CA MET A 2 -6.00 1.17 -8.25
C MET A 2 -7.25 1.66 -9.01
N LYS A 3 -7.57 1.07 -10.17
CA LYS A 3 -8.78 1.43 -10.92
C LYS A 3 -10.06 1.32 -10.07
N GLY A 4 -10.24 0.20 -9.35
CA GLY A 4 -11.41 0.03 -8.49
C GLY A 4 -11.48 1.03 -7.33
N LEU A 5 -10.32 1.44 -6.78
CA LEU A 5 -10.28 2.54 -5.82
C LEU A 5 -10.72 3.85 -6.47
N MET A 6 -10.17 4.18 -7.64
CA MET A 6 -10.52 5.40 -8.39
C MET A 6 -12.01 5.43 -8.74
N ASP A 7 -12.54 4.37 -9.32
CA ASP A 7 -13.97 4.26 -9.68
C ASP A 7 -14.86 4.45 -8.45
N PHE A 8 -14.50 3.85 -7.31
CA PHE A 8 -15.27 4.00 -6.07
C PHE A 8 -15.20 5.43 -5.51
N ILE A 9 -13.98 5.97 -5.35
CA ILE A 9 -13.78 7.28 -4.73
C ILE A 9 -14.24 8.43 -5.62
N THR A 10 -14.40 8.25 -6.93
CA THR A 10 -15.01 9.26 -7.82
C THR A 10 -16.50 9.05 -8.03
N GLY A 11 -17.03 7.88 -7.68
CA GLY A 11 -18.44 7.55 -7.83
C GLY A 11 -19.40 8.34 -6.93
N ASP A 12 -20.70 8.10 -7.15
CA ASP A 12 -21.79 8.88 -6.58
C ASP A 12 -22.37 8.37 -5.27
N THR A 13 -21.83 7.27 -4.74
CA THR A 13 -22.30 6.68 -3.48
C THR A 13 -22.15 7.68 -2.33
N THR A 14 -23.08 7.62 -1.36
CA THR A 14 -23.05 8.46 -0.16
C THR A 14 -21.74 8.31 0.63
N VAL A 15 -21.20 7.08 0.67
CA VAL A 15 -19.92 6.77 1.31
C VAL A 15 -18.76 7.47 0.58
N ALA A 16 -18.69 7.38 -0.76
CA ALA A 16 -17.63 8.01 -1.53
C ALA A 16 -17.67 9.55 -1.40
N LYS A 17 -18.86 10.16 -1.47
CA LYS A 17 -19.06 11.60 -1.25
C LYS A 17 -18.60 12.02 0.15
N ARG A 18 -18.97 11.26 1.19
CA ARG A 18 -18.55 11.53 2.58
C ARG A 18 -17.03 11.41 2.76
N LEU A 19 -16.39 10.46 2.08
CA LEU A 19 -14.93 10.33 2.10
C LEU A 19 -14.26 11.54 1.45
N ARG A 20 -14.72 11.97 0.27
CA ARG A 20 -14.19 13.17 -0.42
C ARG A 20 -14.39 14.46 0.37
N HIS A 21 -15.44 14.56 1.17
CA HIS A 21 -15.66 15.71 2.06
C HIS A 21 -14.70 15.73 3.26
N LYS A 22 -14.19 14.56 3.69
CA LYS A 22 -13.33 14.45 4.89
C LYS A 22 -11.85 14.33 4.57
N PHE A 23 -11.50 13.80 3.40
CA PHE A 23 -10.13 13.46 3.05
C PHE A 23 -9.81 13.89 1.62
N ILE A 24 -8.56 14.30 1.43
CA ILE A 24 -7.96 14.51 0.11
C ILE A 24 -7.25 13.22 -0.29
N PHE A 25 -7.62 12.66 -1.44
CA PHE A 25 -6.97 11.48 -2.01
C PHE A 25 -5.88 11.91 -3.00
N LYS A 26 -4.62 11.56 -2.70
CA LYS A 26 -3.48 11.74 -3.61
C LYS A 26 -3.10 10.38 -4.18
N LEU A 27 -3.33 10.21 -5.48
CA LEU A 27 -3.19 8.93 -6.16
C LEU A 27 -2.04 9.00 -7.17
N VAL A 28 -1.12 8.04 -7.10
CA VAL A 28 -0.10 7.80 -8.13
C VAL A 28 -0.46 6.46 -8.78
N PRO A 29 -1.17 6.46 -9.93
CA PRO A 29 -1.72 5.22 -10.48
C PRO A 29 -0.66 4.19 -10.88
N MET A 30 0.53 4.66 -11.28
CA MET A 30 1.62 3.83 -11.72
C MET A 30 2.96 4.48 -11.37
N LEU A 31 3.80 3.76 -10.61
CA LEU A 31 5.10 4.25 -10.14
C LEU A 31 6.26 3.86 -11.07
N ASN A 32 6.07 2.83 -11.90
CA ASN A 32 7.07 2.28 -12.82
C ASN A 32 6.51 2.10 -14.24
N PRO A 33 6.10 3.18 -14.92
CA PRO A 33 5.56 3.08 -16.27
C PRO A 33 6.57 2.44 -17.24
N ASP A 34 7.84 2.83 -17.16
CA ASP A 34 8.88 2.34 -18.04
C ASP A 34 9.08 0.83 -17.95
N GLY A 35 9.13 0.29 -16.71
CA GLY A 35 9.23 -1.14 -16.49
C GLY A 35 8.01 -1.90 -17.03
N VAL A 36 6.80 -1.35 -16.87
CA VAL A 36 5.58 -1.98 -17.38
C VAL A 36 5.58 -2.06 -18.91
N ILE A 37 5.96 -0.98 -19.59
CA ILE A 37 5.99 -0.92 -21.06
C ILE A 37 6.91 -2.01 -21.65
N VAL A 38 8.04 -2.30 -20.99
CA VAL A 38 8.99 -3.33 -21.45
C VAL A 38 8.71 -4.73 -20.89
N GLY A 39 7.58 -4.93 -20.20
CA GLY A 39 7.18 -6.24 -19.66
C GLY A 39 7.91 -6.65 -18.37
N ASN A 40 8.57 -5.73 -17.67
CA ASN A 40 9.18 -6.02 -16.37
C ASN A 40 8.11 -6.15 -15.28
N THR A 41 8.18 -7.25 -14.51
CA THR A 41 7.25 -7.52 -13.41
C THR A 41 7.69 -6.91 -12.07
N ARG A 42 8.96 -6.51 -11.94
CA ARG A 42 9.54 -6.11 -10.65
C ARG A 42 10.49 -4.92 -10.69
N ASN A 43 11.31 -4.82 -11.73
CA ASN A 43 12.41 -3.87 -11.77
C ASN A 43 12.12 -2.69 -12.70
N SER A 44 12.78 -1.55 -12.45
CA SER A 44 12.88 -0.44 -13.41
C SER A 44 13.77 -0.82 -14.60
N LEU A 45 13.88 0.07 -15.59
CA LEU A 45 14.81 -0.09 -16.72
C LEU A 45 16.28 -0.21 -16.29
N THR A 46 16.63 0.35 -15.12
CA THR A 46 17.97 0.22 -14.51
C THR A 46 18.19 -1.13 -13.80
N GLY A 47 17.23 -2.06 -13.90
CA GLY A 47 17.33 -3.40 -13.30
C GLY A 47 17.18 -3.42 -11.78
N LYS A 48 16.66 -2.34 -11.17
CA LYS A 48 16.54 -2.20 -9.72
C LYS A 48 15.09 -2.29 -9.25
N ASP A 49 14.89 -2.92 -8.10
CA ASP A 49 13.60 -2.98 -7.39
C ASP A 49 13.34 -1.60 -6.76
N LEU A 50 12.42 -0.82 -7.34
CA LEU A 50 12.09 0.54 -6.89
C LEU A 50 11.63 0.58 -5.43
N ASN A 51 10.96 -0.47 -4.94
CA ASN A 51 10.54 -0.59 -3.54
C ASN A 51 11.69 -1.02 -2.62
N ARG A 52 12.94 -0.87 -3.05
CA ARG A 52 14.14 -0.89 -2.19
C ARG A 52 14.90 0.43 -2.20
N GLN A 53 14.43 1.40 -3.00
CA GLN A 53 15.14 2.64 -3.25
C GLN A 53 14.55 3.82 -2.47
N TYR A 54 13.58 3.64 -1.56
CA TYR A 54 13.00 4.78 -0.84
C TYR A 54 13.98 5.50 0.09
N ARG A 55 15.10 4.86 0.48
CA ARG A 55 16.20 5.53 1.20
C ARG A 55 17.15 6.33 0.30
N THR A 56 17.12 6.10 -1.02
CA THR A 56 17.98 6.82 -1.95
C THR A 56 17.62 8.31 -2.02
N VAL A 57 18.63 9.10 -2.36
CA VAL A 57 18.51 10.54 -2.64
C VAL A 57 18.76 10.88 -4.12
N ILE A 58 19.13 9.89 -4.93
CA ILE A 58 19.52 10.08 -6.34
C ILE A 58 18.27 10.24 -7.20
N ARG A 59 17.92 11.50 -7.51
CA ARG A 59 16.72 11.88 -8.26
C ARG A 59 16.78 11.39 -9.70
N GLU A 60 17.93 11.46 -10.32
CA GLU A 60 18.15 11.17 -11.74
C GLU A 60 17.95 9.68 -12.04
N THR A 61 18.33 8.80 -11.11
CA THR A 61 18.18 7.35 -11.26
C THR A 61 16.79 6.84 -10.84
N TYR A 62 16.16 7.48 -9.86
CA TYR A 62 14.87 7.04 -9.31
C TYR A 62 13.87 8.21 -9.19
N PRO A 63 13.53 8.87 -10.31
CA PRO A 63 12.72 10.08 -10.28
C PRO A 63 11.34 9.84 -9.67
N SER A 64 10.67 8.73 -10.02
CA SER A 64 9.33 8.42 -9.51
C SER A 64 9.31 8.24 -7.99
N ILE A 65 10.32 7.58 -7.42
CA ILE A 65 10.47 7.43 -5.96
C ILE A 65 10.80 8.77 -5.31
N TRP A 66 11.71 9.55 -5.90
CA TRP A 66 12.11 10.84 -5.36
C TRP A 66 10.94 11.82 -5.30
N TYR A 67 10.20 12.00 -6.40
CA TYR A 67 9.07 12.92 -6.47
C TYR A 67 7.89 12.45 -5.61
N THR A 68 7.66 11.14 -5.51
CA THR A 68 6.65 10.60 -4.59
C THR A 68 6.98 10.94 -3.13
N LYS A 69 8.25 10.78 -2.73
CA LYS A 69 8.71 11.17 -1.39
C LYS A 69 8.62 12.68 -1.15
N ALA A 70 9.00 13.49 -2.13
CA ALA A 70 8.91 14.95 -2.04
C ALA A 70 7.45 15.41 -1.86
N MET A 71 6.53 14.83 -2.64
CA MET A 71 5.10 15.06 -2.49
C MET A 71 4.61 14.66 -1.08
N ILE A 72 4.99 13.48 -0.58
CA ILE A 72 4.59 13.03 0.76
C ILE A 72 5.09 14.00 1.84
N ARG A 73 6.36 14.43 1.79
CA ARG A 73 6.92 15.39 2.77
C ARG A 73 6.16 16.70 2.76
N ARG A 74 5.92 17.26 1.57
CA ARG A 74 5.13 18.48 1.40
C ARG A 74 3.72 18.34 2.00
N LEU A 75 3.04 17.21 1.76
CA LEU A 75 1.70 16.96 2.31
C LEU A 75 1.71 16.81 3.83
N ILE A 76 2.75 16.20 4.40
CA ILE A 76 2.91 16.11 5.87
C ILE A 76 2.97 17.52 6.46
N GLU A 77 3.73 18.43 5.84
CA GLU A 77 3.89 19.82 6.30
C GLU A 77 2.63 20.67 6.09
N GLU A 78 1.95 20.53 4.94
CA GLU A 78 0.80 21.36 4.58
C GLU A 78 -0.49 20.97 5.31
N CYS A 79 -0.79 19.68 5.42
CA CYS A 79 -2.09 19.21 5.93
C CYS A 79 -2.05 17.92 6.75
N GLY A 80 -0.87 17.33 6.93
CA GLY A 80 -0.71 16.00 7.48
C GLY A 80 -1.13 14.88 6.51
N VAL A 81 -0.71 13.65 6.81
CA VAL A 81 -1.06 12.46 6.04
C VAL A 81 -1.62 11.40 6.98
N ALA A 82 -2.91 11.10 6.83
CA ALA A 82 -3.60 10.13 7.69
C ALA A 82 -3.23 8.67 7.36
N MET A 83 -2.90 8.38 6.11
CA MET A 83 -2.63 7.02 5.62
C MET A 83 -1.77 7.04 4.35
N TYR A 84 -0.84 6.09 4.28
CA TYR A 84 -0.07 5.76 3.08
C TYR A 84 -0.29 4.30 2.70
N CYS A 85 -0.60 4.04 1.42
CA CYS A 85 -0.86 2.71 0.89
C CYS A 85 -0.03 2.47 -0.38
N ASP A 86 0.89 1.51 -0.29
CA ASP A 86 1.70 1.00 -1.39
C ASP A 86 1.08 -0.31 -1.90
N MET A 87 0.50 -0.32 -3.10
CA MET A 87 -0.24 -1.47 -3.62
C MET A 87 0.66 -2.39 -4.46
N HIS A 88 0.76 -3.65 -4.07
CA HIS A 88 1.61 -4.68 -4.69
C HIS A 88 0.81 -5.94 -5.02
N ALA A 89 1.42 -6.78 -5.85
CA ALA A 89 0.95 -8.12 -6.11
C ALA A 89 1.90 -9.15 -5.49
N HIS A 90 1.33 -10.25 -4.98
CA HIS A 90 2.07 -11.27 -4.26
C HIS A 90 1.94 -12.64 -4.95
N SER A 91 3.08 -13.23 -5.34
CA SER A 91 3.10 -14.43 -6.18
C SER A 91 2.97 -15.76 -5.43
N ARG A 92 3.22 -15.79 -4.11
CA ARG A 92 3.29 -17.06 -3.35
C ARG A 92 2.15 -17.32 -2.36
N LYS A 93 1.48 -16.26 -1.91
CA LYS A 93 0.44 -16.34 -0.89
C LYS A 93 -0.90 -16.05 -1.55
N HIS A 94 -1.96 -16.65 -1.04
CA HIS A 94 -3.35 -16.37 -1.41
C HIS A 94 -3.88 -15.16 -0.63
N ASN A 95 -5.06 -14.68 -1.04
CA ASN A 95 -5.81 -13.60 -0.40
C ASN A 95 -5.18 -12.21 -0.56
N ILE A 96 -5.87 -11.21 -0.04
CA ILE A 96 -5.36 -9.84 0.14
C ILE A 96 -4.92 -9.70 1.59
N PHE A 97 -3.78 -9.07 1.83
CA PHE A 97 -3.27 -8.83 3.18
C PHE A 97 -2.36 -7.60 3.21
N ILE A 98 -1.97 -7.18 4.42
CA ILE A 98 -1.17 -5.97 4.64
C ILE A 98 0.15 -6.28 5.34
N TYR A 99 1.21 -5.62 4.88
CA TYR A 99 2.39 -5.40 5.69
C TYR A 99 2.37 -3.99 6.27
N GLY A 100 2.41 -3.89 7.60
CA GLY A 100 2.51 -2.62 8.34
C GLY A 100 3.85 -2.48 9.06
N CYS A 101 3.91 -1.50 9.97
CA CYS A 101 5.08 -1.21 10.80
C CYS A 101 4.65 -1.12 12.28
N GLU A 102 5.10 -2.07 13.10
CA GLU A 102 4.75 -2.14 14.52
C GLU A 102 5.35 -0.98 15.33
N ASN A 103 4.53 -0.36 16.19
CA ASN A 103 4.95 0.78 17.02
C ASN A 103 5.48 0.34 18.40
N LYS A 104 6.38 -0.65 18.44
CA LYS A 104 6.87 -1.25 19.71
C LYS A 104 7.46 -0.25 20.71
N ARG A 105 8.06 0.84 20.22
CA ARG A 105 8.75 1.83 21.05
C ARG A 105 7.82 2.90 21.63
N ASN A 106 6.57 2.97 21.18
CA ASN A 106 5.59 3.94 21.66
C ASN A 106 4.37 3.20 22.24
N PRO A 107 4.28 3.05 23.58
CA PRO A 107 3.16 2.38 24.24
C PRO A 107 1.78 2.96 23.91
N GLU A 108 1.68 4.27 23.70
CA GLU A 108 0.41 4.95 23.38
C GLU A 108 -0.09 4.59 21.97
N LYS A 109 0.82 4.23 21.07
CA LYS A 109 0.50 3.83 19.69
C LYS A 109 0.49 2.30 19.51
N LYS A 110 0.56 1.53 20.59
CA LYS A 110 0.61 0.07 20.53
C LYS A 110 -0.62 -0.48 19.79
N LEU A 111 -0.40 -1.33 18.79
CA LEU A 111 -1.43 -1.96 17.94
C LEU A 111 -2.28 -1.01 17.09
N THR A 112 -2.06 0.31 17.14
CA THR A 112 -2.84 1.26 16.34
C THR A 112 -2.71 0.98 14.84
N GLU A 113 -1.54 0.51 14.40
CA GLU A 113 -1.30 0.12 13.00
C GLU A 113 -2.15 -1.09 12.55
N GLN A 114 -2.76 -1.83 13.47
CA GLN A 114 -3.53 -3.05 13.19
C GLN A 114 -5.03 -2.78 13.10
N VAL A 115 -5.51 -1.62 13.57
CA VAL A 115 -6.93 -1.27 13.58
C VAL A 115 -7.51 -1.27 12.17
N PHE A 116 -6.85 -0.58 11.22
CA PHE A 116 -7.33 -0.52 9.84
C PHE A 116 -7.35 -1.89 9.14
N PRO A 117 -6.27 -2.70 9.17
CA PRO A 117 -6.32 -4.07 8.63
C PRO A 117 -7.39 -4.95 9.28
N LEU A 118 -7.64 -4.82 10.59
CA LEU A 118 -8.69 -5.58 11.27
C LEU A 118 -10.09 -5.16 10.81
N MET A 119 -10.33 -3.86 10.64
CA MET A 119 -11.58 -3.35 10.08
C MET A 119 -11.77 -3.83 8.65
N LEU A 120 -10.71 -3.84 7.84
CA LEU A 120 -10.77 -4.34 6.46
C LEU A 120 -11.13 -5.83 6.41
N HIS A 121 -10.55 -6.64 7.29
CA HIS A 121 -10.92 -8.05 7.43
C HIS A 121 -12.40 -8.25 7.75
N LYS A 122 -12.94 -7.48 8.70
CA LYS A 122 -14.37 -7.55 9.06
C LYS A 122 -15.31 -7.13 7.93
N ASN A 123 -14.89 -6.20 7.06
CA ASN A 123 -15.71 -5.71 5.95
C ASN A 123 -15.48 -6.45 4.63
N SER A 124 -14.49 -7.34 4.55
CA SER A 124 -14.09 -8.00 3.31
C SER A 124 -13.54 -9.41 3.59
N ALA A 125 -14.24 -10.16 4.43
CA ALA A 125 -13.81 -11.45 4.96
C ALA A 125 -13.64 -12.55 3.88
N ASP A 126 -14.25 -12.39 2.70
CA ASP A 126 -14.13 -13.30 1.56
C ASP A 126 -12.84 -13.09 0.74
N ARG A 127 -12.10 -12.01 0.99
CA ARG A 127 -10.92 -11.60 0.21
C ARG A 127 -9.71 -11.24 1.06
N PHE A 128 -9.91 -10.68 2.25
CA PHE A 128 -8.85 -10.14 3.08
C PHE A 128 -8.54 -11.04 4.28
N SER A 129 -7.29 -11.46 4.45
CA SER A 129 -6.82 -12.24 5.61
C SER A 129 -6.01 -11.36 6.56
N PHE A 130 -6.54 -11.13 7.76
CA PHE A 130 -5.82 -10.44 8.83
C PHE A 130 -4.66 -11.29 9.36
N GLU A 131 -4.84 -12.61 9.44
CA GLU A 131 -3.85 -13.58 9.90
C GLU A 131 -2.59 -13.58 9.02
N SER A 132 -2.77 -13.27 7.74
CA SER A 132 -1.69 -13.16 6.77
C SER A 132 -0.90 -11.85 6.89
N CYS A 133 -1.42 -10.86 7.61
CA CYS A 133 -0.76 -9.58 7.82
C CYS A 133 0.51 -9.72 8.66
N LYS A 134 1.49 -8.83 8.43
CA LYS A 134 2.74 -8.79 9.21
C LYS A 134 3.11 -7.35 9.55
N PHE A 135 3.42 -7.10 10.81
CA PHE A 135 3.79 -5.76 11.30
C PHE A 135 5.24 -5.67 11.78
N LYS A 136 5.90 -6.82 12.01
CA LYS A 136 7.31 -6.88 12.41
C LYS A 136 8.21 -6.30 11.30
N ILE A 137 9.01 -5.31 11.67
CA ILE A 137 9.98 -4.67 10.78
C ILE A 137 11.19 -5.59 10.61
N GLN A 138 11.65 -5.75 9.37
CA GLN A 138 12.83 -6.55 9.02
C GLN A 138 13.89 -5.65 8.40
N ARG A 139 15.16 -5.82 8.79
CA ARG A 139 16.29 -5.02 8.31
C ARG A 139 16.39 -5.00 6.77
N SER A 140 16.13 -6.15 6.13
CA SER A 140 16.14 -6.28 4.66
C SER A 140 15.05 -5.48 3.93
N LYS A 141 14.07 -4.93 4.66
CA LYS A 141 12.94 -4.16 4.12
C LYS A 141 13.01 -2.67 4.48
N GLU A 142 14.06 -2.23 5.16
CA GLU A 142 14.24 -0.83 5.59
C GLU A 142 14.17 0.22 4.46
N GLY A 143 14.49 -0.19 3.23
CA GLY A 143 14.40 0.64 2.02
C GLY A 143 13.03 0.64 1.32
N THR A 144 12.02 -0.01 1.91
CA THR A 144 10.65 -0.05 1.34
C THR A 144 9.88 1.23 1.64
N GLY A 145 8.92 1.55 0.76
CA GLY A 145 8.06 2.73 0.90
C GLY A 145 7.37 2.77 2.25
N ARG A 146 6.73 1.67 2.66
CA ARG A 146 5.99 1.64 3.94
C ARG A 146 6.87 1.99 5.15
N ILE A 147 8.11 1.49 5.21
CA ILE A 147 9.00 1.72 6.35
C ILE A 147 9.54 3.15 6.31
N VAL A 148 9.94 3.64 5.13
CA VAL A 148 10.41 5.02 4.99
C VAL A 148 9.33 6.03 5.34
N VAL A 149 8.11 5.82 4.86
CA VAL A 149 6.97 6.71 5.15
C VAL A 149 6.52 6.61 6.62
N TRP A 150 6.60 5.42 7.23
CA TRP A 150 6.38 5.27 8.68
C TRP A 150 7.42 6.04 9.51
N MET A 151 8.69 6.02 9.11
CA MET A 151 9.74 6.82 9.76
C MET A 151 9.54 8.34 9.61
N LEU A 152 8.73 8.79 8.64
CA LEU A 152 8.31 10.19 8.51
C LEU A 152 7.15 10.56 9.46
N GLY A 153 6.71 9.62 10.32
CA GLY A 153 5.69 9.87 11.35
C GLY A 153 4.28 9.37 11.01
N ILE A 154 4.07 8.78 9.83
CA ILE A 154 2.75 8.28 9.40
C ILE A 154 2.55 6.86 9.94
N THR A 155 1.76 6.74 11.00
CA THR A 155 1.48 5.44 11.66
C THR A 155 0.79 4.44 10.73
N ASN A 156 -0.21 4.88 9.96
CA ASN A 156 -0.96 4.04 9.02
C ASN A 156 -0.22 3.95 7.67
N SER A 157 0.95 3.32 7.68
CA SER A 157 1.79 3.15 6.50
C SER A 157 1.88 1.68 6.11
N TYR A 158 1.29 1.34 4.96
CA TYR A 158 1.02 -0.04 4.57
C TYR A 158 1.55 -0.38 3.19
N THR A 159 2.02 -1.63 3.05
CA THR A 159 2.03 -2.33 1.76
C THR A 159 0.80 -3.22 1.70
N ILE A 160 -0.10 -3.00 0.74
CA ILE A 160 -1.26 -3.86 0.48
C ILE A 160 -0.87 -4.85 -0.60
N GLU A 161 -0.97 -6.14 -0.32
CA GLU A 161 -0.57 -7.21 -1.22
C GLU A 161 -1.83 -7.93 -1.71
N ALA A 162 -2.03 -8.02 -3.02
CA ALA A 162 -3.06 -8.87 -3.63
C ALA A 162 -2.43 -10.08 -4.32
N SER A 163 -2.95 -11.27 -4.01
CA SER A 163 -2.44 -12.51 -4.59
C SER A 163 -2.64 -12.63 -6.11
N PHE A 164 -1.68 -13.24 -6.81
CA PHE A 164 -1.93 -13.79 -8.16
C PHE A 164 -2.76 -15.08 -8.15
N GLY A 165 -2.77 -15.82 -7.03
CA GLY A 165 -3.51 -17.08 -6.88
C GLY A 165 -4.97 -16.92 -6.45
N GLY A 166 -5.46 -15.69 -6.24
CA GLY A 166 -6.85 -15.45 -5.84
C GLY A 166 -7.14 -15.70 -4.36
N SER A 167 -8.40 -16.02 -4.05
CA SER A 167 -8.89 -16.22 -2.69
C SER A 167 -8.85 -17.69 -2.29
N SER A 168 -8.40 -17.95 -1.06
CA SER A 168 -8.54 -19.23 -0.37
C SER A 168 -9.62 -19.16 0.73
N LEU A 169 -10.40 -18.08 0.79
CA LEU A 169 -11.33 -17.77 1.88
C LEU A 169 -12.79 -17.90 1.43
N GLY A 170 -13.62 -18.38 2.35
CA GLY A 170 -15.08 -18.36 2.23
C GLY A 170 -15.62 -18.99 0.95
N SER A 171 -16.73 -18.42 0.45
CA SER A 171 -17.41 -18.85 -0.77
C SER A 171 -16.61 -18.60 -2.05
N ARG A 172 -15.53 -17.81 -2.00
CA ARG A 172 -14.64 -17.52 -3.14
C ARG A 172 -13.37 -18.37 -3.17
N LYS A 173 -13.26 -19.37 -2.30
CA LYS A 173 -12.12 -20.28 -2.25
C LYS A 173 -11.86 -20.93 -3.62
N GLY A 174 -10.63 -20.83 -4.10
CA GLY A 174 -10.21 -21.40 -5.39
C GLY A 174 -10.55 -20.54 -6.60
N THR A 175 -11.09 -19.33 -6.40
CA THR A 175 -11.41 -18.40 -7.50
C THR A 175 -10.44 -17.23 -7.53
N HIS A 176 -10.17 -16.72 -8.74
CA HIS A 176 -9.40 -15.50 -8.88
C HIS A 176 -10.27 -14.27 -8.57
N PHE A 177 -9.65 -13.15 -8.16
CA PHE A 177 -10.40 -11.96 -7.74
C PHE A 177 -11.21 -11.27 -8.85
N ASN A 178 -10.98 -11.65 -10.12
CA ASN A 178 -11.70 -11.13 -11.29
C ASN A 178 -12.84 -12.07 -11.76
N THR A 179 -13.00 -13.24 -11.15
CA THR A 179 -14.10 -14.15 -11.47
C THR A 179 -15.40 -13.55 -10.90
N GLN A 180 -16.39 -13.37 -11.79
CA GLN A 180 -17.74 -12.90 -11.45
C GLN A 180 -18.57 -14.06 -10.90
#